data_AF-A0A963AUD9-F1
#
_entry.id   AF-A0A963AUD9-F1
#
_cell.length_a   1.000
_cell.length_b   1.000
_cell.length_c   1.000
_cell.angle_alpha   90.00
_cell.angle_beta   90.00
_cell.angle_gamma   90.00
#
_symmetry.space_group_name_H-M   'P 1'
#
loop_
_entity.id
_entity.type
_entity.pdbx_description
1 polymer ?
#
loop_
_entity_poly.entity_id
_entity_poly.type
_entity_poly.pdbx_seq_one_letter_code
_entity_poly.pdbx_strand_id
1 'polypeptide(L)'
;MSGLLTYLSQAVVDGSVREIDGKVLSRPALLVSDGVGATYACDVDIGQVGRNAVTAEEEAVPLRNVPISTGVRELTYADVGSAVRLRRSDSGRFEIVGFSRRAPGNYTRVPVTVPEPAIGPVQYDIGAVVEIGLSTRVIPYDELQDLPGGYGAVPYGAYGIYRGSILIEIKA
;
A
#
# COMPACT_ATOMS: atom_id res chain seq x y z
N MET A 1 -4.41 -22.81 -26.70
CA MET A 1 -5.69 -22.22 -26.26
C MET A 1 -5.37 -21.01 -25.41
N SER A 2 -5.73 -19.81 -25.87
CA SER A 2 -5.43 -18.54 -25.21
C SER A 2 -6.74 -17.98 -24.64
N GLY A 3 -7.01 -18.22 -23.35
CA GLY A 3 -8.16 -17.64 -22.65
C GLY A 3 -7.91 -16.16 -22.31
N LEU A 4 -8.93 -15.32 -22.49
CA LEU A 4 -8.85 -13.91 -22.11
C LEU A 4 -9.00 -13.79 -20.58
N LEU A 5 -7.91 -13.42 -19.89
CA LEU A 5 -7.96 -13.11 -18.46
C LEU A 5 -8.79 -11.84 -18.25
N THR A 6 -9.90 -11.98 -17.53
CA THR A 6 -10.77 -10.85 -17.18
C THR A 6 -10.82 -10.71 -15.66
N TYR A 7 -10.61 -9.50 -15.15
CA TYR A 7 -10.59 -9.20 -13.73
C TYR A 7 -11.88 -8.48 -13.32
N LEU A 8 -12.47 -8.87 -12.19
CA LEU A 8 -13.52 -8.10 -11.52
C LEU A 8 -12.85 -7.20 -10.47
N SER A 9 -12.88 -5.89 -10.67
CA SER A 9 -12.40 -4.90 -9.70
C SER A 9 -13.55 -4.00 -9.24
N GLN A 10 -13.68 -3.81 -7.93
CA GLN A 10 -14.60 -2.85 -7.33
C GLN A 10 -13.80 -1.86 -6.50
N ALA A 11 -13.58 -0.67 -7.03
CA ALA A 11 -13.04 0.46 -6.29
C ALA A 11 -14.00 1.64 -6.47
N VAL A 12 -14.83 1.92 -5.46
CA VAL A 12 -15.63 3.16 -5.42
C VAL A 12 -14.77 4.21 -4.74
N VAL A 13 -13.98 4.94 -5.52
CA VAL A 13 -13.30 6.16 -5.05
C VAL A 13 -13.98 7.34 -5.72
N ASP A 14 -14.81 8.03 -4.95
CA ASP A 14 -15.54 9.21 -5.40
C ASP A 14 -14.54 10.37 -5.53
N GLY A 15 -14.34 10.90 -6.74
CA GLY A 15 -13.28 11.88 -7.05
C GLY A 15 -13.43 13.25 -6.36
N SER A 16 -14.49 13.44 -5.56
CA SER A 16 -14.79 14.67 -4.81
C SER A 16 -14.36 14.61 -3.33
N VAL A 17 -13.78 13.50 -2.89
CA VAL A 17 -13.48 13.29 -1.47
C VAL A 17 -12.28 14.13 -1.02
N ARG A 18 -12.52 15.04 -0.06
CA ARG A 18 -11.49 15.90 0.55
C ARG A 18 -10.69 15.20 1.64
N GLU A 19 -11.24 14.14 2.23
CA GLU A 19 -10.60 13.38 3.31
C GLU A 19 -10.66 11.88 3.01
N ILE A 20 -9.50 11.24 3.00
CA ILE A 20 -9.38 9.80 2.76
C ILE A 20 -8.63 9.13 3.90
N ASP A 21 -8.94 7.88 4.17
CA ASP A 21 -8.20 7.07 5.12
C ASP A 21 -7.04 6.37 4.39
N GLY A 22 -5.89 6.28 5.06
CA GLY A 22 -4.68 5.65 4.55
C GLY A 22 -3.94 4.89 5.64
N LYS A 23 -2.88 4.19 5.25
CA LYS A 23 -2.04 3.39 6.14
C LYS A 23 -0.58 3.78 5.97
N VAL A 24 0.09 4.06 7.07
CA VAL A 24 1.52 4.42 7.06
C VAL A 24 2.36 3.22 6.60
N LEU A 25 3.17 3.41 5.57
CA LEU A 25 4.09 2.39 5.04
C LEU A 25 5.54 2.63 5.45
N SER A 26 5.89 3.83 5.88
CA SER A 26 7.23 4.14 6.38
C SER A 26 7.16 4.95 7.66
N ARG A 27 8.17 4.80 8.52
CA ARG A 27 8.30 5.67 9.69
C ARG A 27 8.39 7.15 9.26
N PRO A 28 7.87 8.09 10.08
CA PRO A 28 8.03 9.52 9.84
C PRO A 28 9.50 9.90 9.71
N ALA A 29 9.86 10.45 8.55
CA ALA A 29 11.20 10.94 8.25
C ALA A 29 11.18 12.46 8.07
N LEU A 30 12.27 13.13 8.43
CA LEU A 30 12.39 14.58 8.23
C LEU A 30 12.44 14.88 6.72
N LEU A 31 11.46 15.62 6.21
CA LEU A 31 11.39 16.02 4.81
C LEU A 31 12.14 17.33 4.57
N VAL A 32 11.85 18.36 5.37
CA VAL A 32 12.46 19.70 5.28
C VAL A 32 12.56 20.28 6.68
N SER A 33 13.66 20.99 6.98
CA SER A 33 13.81 21.84 8.16
C SER A 33 14.43 23.18 7.74
N ASP A 34 13.87 24.28 8.23
CA ASP A 34 14.40 25.64 8.02
C ASP A 34 15.12 26.17 9.27
N GLY A 35 15.35 25.31 10.28
CA GLY A 35 15.98 25.65 11.56
C GLY A 35 15.02 26.23 12.60
N VAL A 36 13.78 26.56 12.23
CA VAL A 36 12.72 27.03 13.14
C VAL A 36 11.56 26.04 13.19
N GLY A 37 11.23 25.42 12.06
CA GLY A 37 10.25 24.38 11.88
C GLY A 37 10.81 23.17 11.16
N ALA A 38 10.21 22.02 11.43
CA ALA A 38 10.53 20.75 10.77
C ALA A 38 9.24 20.16 10.21
N THR A 39 9.27 19.79 8.93
CA THR A 39 8.19 19.05 8.28
C THR A 39 8.62 17.60 8.17
N TYR A 40 7.84 16.70 8.75
CA TYR A 40 8.03 15.26 8.63
C TYR A 40 7.11 14.70 7.55
N ALA A 41 7.50 13.59 6.93
CA ALA A 41 6.70 12.93 5.91
C ALA A 41 6.76 11.40 6.05
N CYS A 42 5.72 10.74 5.55
CA CYS A 42 5.62 9.29 5.47
C CYS A 42 5.14 8.85 4.09
N ASP A 43 5.51 7.64 3.69
CA ASP A 43 4.81 6.94 2.62
C ASP A 43 3.47 6.42 3.15
N VAL A 44 2.39 6.58 2.39
CA VAL A 44 1.03 6.20 2.80
C VAL A 44 0.36 5.39 1.70
N ASP A 45 -0.12 4.20 2.06
CA ASP A 45 -1.02 3.44 1.20
C ASP A 45 -2.44 3.97 1.34
N ILE A 46 -3.08 4.27 0.22
CA ILE A 46 -4.48 4.71 0.14
C ILE A 46 -5.37 3.64 -0.51
N GLY A 47 -4.80 2.45 -0.77
CA GLY A 47 -5.46 1.38 -1.49
C GLY A 47 -5.64 1.67 -2.98
N GLN A 48 -4.91 2.62 -3.55
CA GLN A 48 -4.99 2.86 -4.99
C GLN A 48 -4.16 1.81 -5.74
N VAL A 49 -4.73 1.26 -6.80
CA VAL A 49 -4.04 0.34 -7.71
C VAL A 49 -3.69 1.09 -9.00
N GLY A 50 -2.47 0.89 -9.48
CA GLY A 50 -2.00 1.41 -10.76
C GLY A 50 -1.28 0.32 -11.54
N ARG A 51 -1.07 0.57 -12.83
CA ARG A 51 -0.34 -0.37 -13.68
C ARG A 51 1.14 0.00 -13.69
N ASN A 52 2.00 -0.95 -13.32
CA ASN A 52 3.44 -0.75 -13.39
C ASN A 52 3.85 -0.64 -14.87
N ALA A 53 4.58 0.43 -15.21
CA ALA A 53 4.99 0.71 -16.59
C ALA A 53 5.99 -0.33 -17.16
N VAL A 54 6.68 -1.08 -16.29
CA VAL A 54 7.72 -2.03 -16.68
C VAL A 54 7.16 -3.45 -16.77
N THR A 55 6.48 -3.93 -15.72
CA THR A 55 5.94 -5.30 -15.67
C THR A 55 4.54 -5.42 -16.27
N ALA A 56 3.89 -4.30 -16.56
CA ALA A 56 2.49 -4.22 -17.02
C ALA A 56 1.46 -4.85 -16.06
N GLU A 57 1.90 -5.25 -14.86
CA GLU A 57 1.08 -5.79 -13.79
C GLU A 57 0.43 -4.67 -12.97
N GLU A 58 -0.72 -5.00 -12.38
CA GLU A 58 -1.38 -4.11 -11.41
C GLU A 58 -0.72 -4.21 -10.05
N GLU A 59 -0.34 -3.06 -9.51
CA GLU A 59 0.35 -2.92 -8.23
C GLU A 59 -0.28 -1.81 -7.38
N ALA A 60 -0.21 -1.96 -6.07
CA ALA A 60 -0.56 -0.88 -5.15
C ALA A 60 0.39 0.30 -5.37
N VAL A 61 -0.18 1.49 -5.56
CA VAL A 61 0.57 2.74 -5.78
C VAL A 61 0.43 3.59 -4.53
N PRO A 62 1.38 3.49 -3.59
CA PRO A 62 1.36 4.33 -2.40
C PRO A 62 1.72 5.77 -2.74
N LEU A 63 1.16 6.70 -1.96
CA LEU A 63 1.59 8.10 -1.97
C LEU A 63 2.95 8.19 -1.28
N ARG A 64 3.93 8.77 -1.99
CA ARG A 64 5.29 8.93 -1.47
C ARG A 64 5.49 10.30 -0.85
N ASN A 65 6.26 10.35 0.24
CA ASN A 65 6.64 11.59 0.92
C ASN A 65 5.45 12.51 1.26
N VAL A 66 4.37 11.94 1.82
CA VAL A 66 3.20 12.71 2.23
C VAL A 66 3.53 13.49 3.50
N PRO A 67 3.44 14.84 3.49
CA PRO A 67 3.79 15.65 4.64
C PRO A 67 2.78 15.49 5.78
N ILE A 68 3.28 15.46 7.01
CA ILE A 68 2.50 15.53 8.24
C ILE A 68 2.17 16.99 8.51
N SER A 69 0.89 17.26 8.78
CA SER A 69 0.43 18.61 9.13
C SER A 69 1.09 19.08 10.43
N THR A 70 1.56 20.32 10.45
CA THR A 70 2.36 20.89 11.55
C THR A 70 1.63 20.97 12.90
N GLY A 71 0.29 20.89 12.88
CA GLY A 71 -0.55 20.87 14.08
C GLY A 71 -0.64 19.52 14.78
N VAL A 72 -0.09 18.45 14.21
CA VAL A 72 -0.39 17.07 14.61
C VAL A 72 0.89 16.33 14.99
N ARG A 73 1.44 16.67 16.16
CA ARG A 73 2.75 16.16 16.62
C ARG A 73 2.71 14.70 17.02
N GLU A 74 1.55 14.15 17.36
CA GLU A 74 1.41 12.73 17.68
C GLU A 74 1.77 11.83 16.49
N LEU A 75 1.61 12.32 15.25
CA LEU A 75 1.94 11.57 14.04
C LEU A 75 3.45 11.44 13.79
N THR A 76 4.27 12.30 14.40
CA THR A 76 5.74 12.20 14.30
C THR A 76 6.26 10.91 14.92
N TYR A 77 5.47 10.28 15.80
CA TYR A 77 5.79 9.02 16.46
C TYR A 77 4.91 7.86 15.97
N ALA A 78 4.20 8.04 14.85
CA ALA A 78 3.35 7.00 14.28
C ALA A 78 4.20 5.78 13.87
N ASP A 79 3.75 4.59 14.28
CA ASP A 79 4.39 3.34 13.87
C ASP A 79 3.88 2.88 12.50
N VAL A 80 4.66 2.04 11.84
CA VAL A 80 4.35 1.52 10.52
C VAL A 80 3.09 0.65 10.59
N GLY A 81 2.18 0.84 9.65
CA GLY A 81 0.89 0.17 9.61
C GLY A 81 -0.23 0.88 10.36
N SER A 82 0.06 2.00 11.03
CA SER A 82 -0.97 2.83 11.66
C SER A 82 -1.92 3.42 10.62
N ALA A 83 -3.22 3.40 10.94
CA ALA A 83 -4.23 4.05 10.12
C ALA A 83 -4.18 5.57 10.33
N VAL A 84 -4.14 6.32 9.23
CA VAL A 84 -4.04 7.77 9.21
C VAL A 84 -5.13 8.37 8.34
N ARG A 85 -5.51 9.60 8.66
CA ARG A 85 -6.41 10.40 7.84
C ARG A 85 -5.60 11.40 7.04
N LEU A 86 -5.86 11.40 5.74
CA LEU A 86 -5.31 12.34 4.79
C LEU A 86 -6.37 13.38 4.45
N ARG A 87 -5.94 14.62 4.29
CA ARG A 87 -6.77 15.71 3.77
C ARG A 87 -6.10 16.32 2.56
N ARG A 88 -6.89 16.62 1.54
CA ARG A 88 -6.40 17.36 0.37
C ARG A 88 -6.31 18.84 0.70
N SER A 89 -5.13 19.41 0.55
CA SER A 89 -4.88 20.85 0.65
C SER A 89 -5.42 21.60 -0.58
N ASP A 90 -5.51 22.93 -0.49
CA ASP A 90 -5.92 23.79 -1.61
C ASP A 90 -4.97 23.72 -2.81
N SER A 91 -3.72 23.31 -2.58
CA SER A 91 -2.73 23.02 -3.63
C SER A 91 -3.02 21.72 -4.39
N GLY A 92 -4.02 20.95 -3.95
CA GLY A 92 -4.39 19.65 -4.51
C GLY A 92 -3.54 18.48 -3.99
N ARG A 93 -2.53 18.74 -3.16
CA ARG A 93 -1.68 17.71 -2.51
C ARG A 93 -2.31 17.21 -1.22
N PHE A 94 -2.10 15.94 -0.90
CA PHE A 94 -2.54 15.36 0.37
C PHE A 94 -1.54 15.65 1.49
N GLU A 95 -2.06 15.90 2.68
CA GLU A 95 -1.32 16.01 3.94
C GLU A 95 -1.94 15.08 4.99
N ILE A 96 -1.13 14.56 5.91
CA ILE A 96 -1.60 13.73 7.02
C ILE A 96 -2.09 14.64 8.14
N VAL A 97 -3.36 14.53 8.50
CA VAL A 97 -4.04 15.43 9.46
C VAL A 97 -4.40 14.76 10.78
N GLY A 98 -4.27 13.44 10.90
CA GLY A 98 -4.52 12.74 12.15
C GLY A 98 -4.45 11.23 12.00
N PHE A 99 -4.62 10.52 13.11
CA PHE A 99 -4.87 9.09 13.08
C PHE A 99 -6.31 8.80 12.64
N SER A 100 -6.51 7.72 11.90
CA SER A 100 -7.83 7.21 11.58
C SER A 100 -8.17 5.99 12.44
N ARG A 101 -9.47 5.79 12.68
CA ARG A 101 -9.98 4.57 13.31
C ARG A 101 -10.25 3.46 12.30
N ARG A 102 -10.11 3.75 11.01
CA ARG A 102 -10.34 2.81 9.91
C ARG A 102 -9.07 2.73 9.07
N ALA A 103 -8.58 1.52 8.87
CA ALA A 103 -7.57 1.25 7.87
C ALA A 103 -8.18 1.40 6.46
N PRO A 104 -7.38 1.77 5.46
CA PRO A 104 -7.81 1.74 4.07
C PRO A 104 -8.26 0.32 3.71
N GLY A 105 -9.24 0.23 2.80
CA GLY A 105 -9.74 -1.07 2.34
C GLY A 105 -8.63 -1.88 1.65
N ASN A 106 -8.58 -3.18 1.93
CA ASN A 106 -7.72 -4.10 1.19
C ASN A 106 -8.39 -4.47 -0.15
N TYR A 107 -7.61 -4.42 -1.23
CA TYR A 107 -8.05 -4.83 -2.55
C TYR A 107 -7.64 -6.27 -2.80
N THR A 108 -8.62 -7.10 -3.14
CA THR A 108 -8.42 -8.47 -3.60
C THR A 108 -8.92 -8.59 -5.03
N ARG A 109 -8.16 -9.30 -5.86
CA ARG A 109 -8.57 -9.67 -7.23
C ARG A 109 -8.81 -11.16 -7.29
N VAL A 110 -9.83 -11.54 -8.05
CA VAL A 110 -10.10 -12.94 -8.36
C VAL A 110 -9.96 -13.10 -9.87
N PRO A 111 -8.92 -13.79 -10.36
CA PRO A 111 -8.78 -14.05 -11.79
C PRO A 111 -9.87 -15.03 -12.22
N VAL A 112 -10.63 -14.67 -13.25
CA VAL A 112 -11.63 -15.56 -13.85
C VAL A 112 -11.23 -15.80 -15.29
N THR A 113 -11.05 -17.07 -15.62
CA THR A 113 -10.81 -17.50 -17.00
C THR A 113 -12.15 -17.88 -17.61
N VAL A 114 -12.56 -17.12 -18.63
CA VAL A 114 -13.75 -17.42 -19.42
C VAL A 114 -13.29 -18.07 -20.72
N PRO A 115 -13.63 -19.34 -20.98
CA PRO A 115 -13.31 -19.99 -22.24
C PRO A 115 -14.16 -19.41 -23.38
N GLU A 116 -13.73 -19.61 -24.62
CA GLU A 116 -14.51 -19.22 -25.79
C GLU A 116 -15.91 -19.87 -25.76
N PRO A 117 -16.95 -19.16 -26.22
CA PRO A 117 -18.31 -19.68 -26.20
C PRO A 117 -18.43 -20.90 -27.12
N ALA A 118 -18.55 -22.08 -26.51
CA ALA A 118 -18.91 -23.32 -27.19
C ALA A 118 -20.42 -23.57 -27.09
N ILE A 119 -20.95 -24.44 -27.96
CA ILE A 119 -22.35 -24.91 -27.87
C ILE A 119 -22.47 -25.81 -26.63
N GLY A 120 -22.88 -25.22 -25.50
CA GLY A 120 -22.98 -25.88 -24.19
C GLY A 120 -22.91 -24.89 -23.03
N PRO A 121 -23.05 -25.33 -21.77
CA PRO A 121 -22.84 -24.46 -20.63
C PRO A 121 -21.37 -23.99 -20.56
N VAL A 122 -21.16 -22.68 -20.52
CA VAL A 122 -19.83 -22.06 -20.38
C VAL A 122 -19.29 -22.38 -18.98
N GLN A 123 -18.27 -23.23 -18.90
CA GLN A 123 -17.56 -23.48 -17.65
C GLN A 123 -16.54 -22.36 -17.41
N TYR A 124 -16.74 -21.58 -16.35
CA TYR A 124 -15.77 -20.59 -15.88
C TYR A 124 -14.78 -21.26 -14.92
N ASP A 125 -13.50 -20.90 -15.02
CA ASP A 125 -12.50 -21.29 -14.03
C ASP A 125 -12.14 -20.09 -13.15
N ILE A 126 -12.28 -20.27 -11.84
CA ILE A 126 -12.02 -19.23 -10.83
C ILE A 126 -10.67 -19.55 -10.21
N GLY A 127 -9.67 -18.72 -10.49
CA GLY A 127 -8.35 -18.88 -9.89
C GLY A 127 -8.30 -18.38 -8.45
N ALA A 128 -7.13 -18.56 -7.83
CA ALA A 128 -6.90 -18.15 -6.45
C ALA A 128 -7.05 -16.62 -6.27
N VAL A 129 -7.64 -16.22 -5.16
CA VAL A 129 -7.74 -14.81 -4.75
C VAL A 129 -6.32 -14.27 -4.57
N VAL A 130 -6.00 -13.15 -5.22
CA VAL A 130 -4.72 -12.46 -5.07
C VAL A 130 -4.95 -11.15 -4.33
N GLU A 131 -4.27 -10.98 -3.20
CA GLU A 131 -4.26 -9.70 -2.49
C GLU A 131 -3.32 -8.72 -3.18
N ILE A 132 -3.81 -7.50 -3.44
CA ILE A 132 -3.02 -6.41 -4.01
C ILE A 132 -2.58 -5.41 -2.93
N GLY A 133 -3.35 -5.30 -1.85
CA GLY A 133 -3.09 -4.36 -0.76
C GLY A 133 -1.74 -4.56 -0.09
N LEU A 134 -1.15 -3.46 0.38
CA LEU A 134 0.14 -3.50 1.08
C LEU A 134 -0.05 -3.64 2.59
N SER A 135 0.78 -4.49 3.18
CA SER A 135 0.87 -4.60 4.62
C SER A 135 2.31 -4.41 5.08
N THR A 136 2.46 -3.89 6.29
CA THR A 136 3.75 -3.62 6.89
C THR A 136 3.79 -4.31 8.23
N ARG A 137 4.85 -5.08 8.47
CA ARG A 137 5.09 -5.74 9.75
C ARG A 137 6.58 -5.96 9.95
N VAL A 138 6.94 -6.21 11.20
CA VAL A 138 8.29 -6.68 11.55
C VAL A 138 8.52 -8.03 10.87
N ILE A 139 9.71 -8.22 10.30
CA ILE A 139 10.11 -9.46 9.67
C ILE A 139 10.45 -10.47 10.79
N PRO A 140 9.72 -11.60 10.88
CA PRO A 140 10.00 -12.59 11.90
C PRO A 140 11.31 -13.36 11.58
N TYR A 141 11.88 -13.99 12.61
CA TYR A 141 13.19 -14.66 12.51
C TYR A 141 13.23 -15.82 11.51
N ASP A 142 12.12 -16.53 11.35
CA ASP A 142 11.95 -17.59 10.38
C ASP A 142 11.96 -17.06 8.94
N GLU A 143 11.41 -15.89 8.65
CA GLU A 143 11.49 -15.29 7.31
C GLU A 143 12.87 -14.70 7.01
N LEU A 144 13.59 -14.24 8.05
CA LEU A 144 14.95 -13.70 7.90
C LEU A 144 15.97 -14.72 7.40
N GLN A 145 15.76 -16.01 7.66
CA GLN A 145 16.67 -17.07 7.21
C GLN A 145 16.64 -17.26 5.69
N ASP A 146 15.51 -16.99 5.06
CA ASP A 146 15.27 -17.22 3.63
C ASP A 146 15.67 -15.99 2.78
N LEU A 147 16.01 -14.87 3.42
CA LEU A 147 16.40 -13.65 2.73
C LEU A 147 17.89 -13.67 2.33
N PRO A 148 18.23 -13.18 1.12
CA PRO A 148 19.62 -13.07 0.70
C PRO A 148 20.39 -12.12 1.63
N GLY A 149 21.38 -12.66 2.35
CA GLY A 149 22.15 -11.96 3.38
C GLY A 149 21.82 -12.38 4.82
N GLY A 150 20.70 -13.09 5.02
CA GLY A 150 20.34 -13.76 6.27
C GLY A 150 20.47 -12.90 7.53
N TYR A 151 20.86 -13.57 8.61
CA TYR A 151 21.16 -12.93 9.90
C TYR A 151 22.38 -12.01 9.77
N GLY A 152 22.19 -10.72 10.05
CA GLY A 152 23.26 -9.72 10.12
C GLY A 152 23.34 -8.75 8.92
N ALA A 153 22.67 -9.06 7.79
CA ALA A 153 22.56 -8.11 6.68
C ALA A 153 21.40 -7.12 6.85
N VAL A 154 20.34 -7.51 7.57
CA VAL A 154 19.17 -6.66 7.83
C VAL A 154 19.40 -5.83 9.10
N PRO A 155 19.30 -4.49 9.04
CA PRO A 155 19.46 -3.63 10.21
C PRO A 155 18.45 -3.94 11.32
N TYR A 156 18.86 -3.78 12.57
CA TYR A 156 17.94 -3.91 13.69
C TYR A 156 16.80 -2.88 13.59
N GLY A 157 15.58 -3.35 13.83
CA GLY A 157 14.38 -2.50 13.75
C GLY A 157 13.85 -2.29 12.33
N ALA A 158 14.40 -3.01 11.34
CA ALA A 158 13.85 -3.06 9.99
C ALA A 158 12.48 -3.76 9.96
N TYR A 159 11.66 -3.36 8.99
CA TYR A 159 10.33 -3.89 8.74
C TYR A 159 10.16 -4.20 7.26
N GLY A 160 9.30 -5.17 6.96
CA GLY A 160 8.97 -5.57 5.60
C GLY A 160 7.70 -4.91 5.12
N ILE A 161 7.67 -4.55 3.84
CA ILE A 161 6.45 -4.24 3.08
C ILE A 161 6.07 -5.49 2.30
N TYR A 162 4.86 -5.97 2.53
CA TYR A 162 4.32 -7.21 2.00
C TYR A 162 3.10 -6.95 1.12
N ARG A 163 2.87 -7.83 0.15
CA ARG A 163 1.61 -7.96 -0.61
C ARG A 163 1.10 -9.38 -0.37
N GLY A 164 0.04 -9.51 0.41
CA GLY A 164 -0.35 -10.80 1.00
C GLY A 164 0.80 -11.40 1.81
N SER A 165 1.23 -12.62 1.45
CA SER A 165 2.36 -13.32 2.07
C SER A 165 3.72 -13.05 1.41
N ILE A 166 3.77 -12.26 0.33
CA ILE A 166 5.00 -12.03 -0.45
C ILE A 166 5.69 -10.77 0.08
N LEU A 167 6.96 -10.88 0.47
CA LEU A 167 7.80 -9.73 0.79
C LEU A 167 8.20 -8.99 -0.49
N ILE A 168 7.95 -7.68 -0.52
CA ILE A 168 8.31 -6.81 -1.65
C ILE A 168 9.59 -6.02 -1.35
N GLU A 169 9.65 -5.39 -0.17
CA GLU A 169 10.70 -4.45 0.18
C GLU A 169 11.03 -4.53 1.67
N ILE A 170 12.31 -4.35 2.02
CA ILE A 170 12.78 -4.20 3.40
C ILE A 170 13.17 -2.74 3.61
N LYS A 171 12.68 -2.12 4.69
CA LYS A 171 13.02 -0.75 5.09
C LYS A 171 13.50 -0.71 6.53
N ALA A 172 14.34 0.26 6.87
CA ALA A 172 14.86 0.52 8.22
C ALA A 172 14.49 1.93 8.68
#